data_AF-A0A4V1UKP1-F1
#
_entry.id   AF-A0A4V1UKP1-F1
#
_cell.length_a   1.000
_cell.length_b   1.000
_cell.length_c   1.000
_cell.angle_alpha   90.00
_cell.angle_beta   90.00
_cell.angle_gamma   90.00
#
_symmetry.space_group_name_H-M   'P 1'
#
loop_
_entity.id
_entity.type
_entity.pdbx_description
1 polymer ?
#
loop_
_entity_poly.entity_id
_entity_poly.type
_entity_poly.pdbx_seq_one_letter_code
_entity_poly.pdbx_strand_id
1 'polypeptide(L)' 'MTDIDAASPADTGLPSRIRVIDLETAGPGPQDVCEIGWQDVVRTASGVWRLDEVRGARFVDPGRPISPDTMAIHHIQD' A
#
# COMPACT_ATOMS: atom_id res chain seq x y z
N MET A 1 -25.45 36.95 -16.28
CA MET A 1 -25.90 35.99 -15.27
C MET A 1 -26.18 34.72 -16.03
N THR A 2 -25.15 33.88 -16.15
CA THR A 2 -25.21 32.61 -16.88
C THR A 2 -24.59 31.60 -15.94
N ASP A 3 -25.35 30.55 -15.67
CA ASP A 3 -25.15 29.56 -14.61
C ASP A 3 -23.81 28.81 -14.78
N ILE A 4 -22.98 28.82 -13.72
CA ILE A 4 -21.71 28.08 -13.64
C ILE A 4 -21.88 26.71 -12.98
N ASP A 5 -23.06 26.38 -12.45
CA ASP A 5 -23.25 25.20 -11.60
C ASP A 5 -24.05 24.09 -12.28
N ALA A 6 -23.65 23.67 -13.47
CA ALA A 6 -24.01 22.33 -13.93
C ALA A 6 -23.12 21.33 -13.17
N ALA A 7 -23.62 20.84 -12.03
CA ALA A 7 -23.03 19.68 -11.37
C ALA A 7 -22.89 18.54 -12.39
N SER A 8 -21.65 18.21 -12.74
CA SER A 8 -21.34 17.09 -13.63
C SER A 8 -22.01 15.82 -13.09
N PRO A 9 -22.68 15.02 -13.94
CA PRO A 9 -23.38 13.83 -13.48
C PRO A 9 -22.38 12.95 -12.73
N ALA A 10 -22.80 12.53 -11.53
CA ALA A 10 -22.01 11.80 -10.56
C ALA A 10 -21.12 10.77 -11.25
N ASP A 11 -19.81 10.93 -11.08
CA ASP A 11 -18.82 9.89 -11.34
C ASP A 11 -19.24 8.65 -10.55
N THR A 12 -19.91 7.71 -11.22
CA THR A 12 -20.23 6.39 -10.66
C THR A 12 -19.01 5.47 -10.72
N GLY A 13 -17.85 5.99 -11.12
CA GLY A 13 -16.58 5.30 -11.01
C GLY A 13 -16.31 4.94 -9.56
N LEU A 14 -15.91 3.69 -9.33
CA LEU A 14 -15.42 3.27 -8.02
C LEU A 14 -14.41 4.31 -7.53
N PRO A 15 -14.42 4.70 -6.24
CA PRO A 15 -13.52 5.72 -5.73
C PRO A 15 -12.09 5.36 -6.14
N SER A 16 -11.38 6.30 -6.77
CA SER A 16 -10.01 6.06 -7.22
C SER A 16 -9.17 5.62 -6.03
N ARG A 17 -8.62 4.40 -6.11
CA ARG A 17 -7.88 3.75 -5.03
C ARG A 17 -6.48 3.42 -5.52
N ILE A 18 -5.49 3.72 -4.69
CA ILE A 18 -4.10 3.31 -4.86
C ILE A 18 -3.76 2.43 -3.67
N ARG A 19 -3.26 1.22 -3.94
CA ARG A 19 -2.64 0.38 -2.91
C ARG A 19 -1.15 0.64 -2.93
N VAL A 20 -0.65 1.28 -1.89
CA VAL A 20 0.80 1.41 -1.68
C VAL A 20 1.27 0.11 -1.07
N ILE A 21 2.24 -0.54 -1.71
CA ILE A 21 2.82 -1.81 -1.29
C ILE A 21 4.29 -1.56 -0.97
N ASP A 22 4.72 -2.12 0.15
CA ASP A 22 6.12 -2.15 0.57
C ASP A 22 6.52 -3.61 0.84
N LEU A 23 7.76 -3.96 0.49
CA LEU A 23 8.27 -5.32 0.60
C LEU A 23 9.57 -5.31 1.39
N GLU A 24 9.61 -6.12 2.43
CA GLU A 24 10.83 -6.42 3.16
C GLU A 24 11.36 -7.78 2.72
N THR A 25 12.68 -7.94 2.69
CA THR A 25 13.33 -9.16 2.20
C THR A 25 14.26 -9.76 3.24
N ALA A 26 14.62 -11.02 3.08
CA ALA A 26 15.62 -11.78 3.84
C ALA A 26 17.05 -11.60 3.27
N GLY A 27 17.22 -10.70 2.30
CA GLY A 27 18.47 -10.40 1.59
C GLY A 27 18.19 -9.83 0.18
N PRO A 28 19.21 -9.79 -0.72
CA PRO A 28 19.12 -9.01 -1.95
C PRO A 28 18.39 -9.72 -3.11
N GLY A 29 17.98 -10.98 -2.94
CA GLY A 29 17.40 -11.79 -4.00
C GLY A 29 15.90 -11.54 -4.19
N PRO A 30 15.37 -11.68 -5.41
CA PRO A 30 13.96 -11.40 -5.72
C PRO A 30 12.97 -12.38 -5.08
N GLN A 31 13.43 -13.55 -4.63
CA GLN A 31 12.62 -14.56 -3.92
C GLN A 31 12.69 -14.43 -2.40
N ASP A 32 13.38 -13.40 -1.90
CA ASP A 32 13.67 -13.29 -0.46
C ASP A 32 12.58 -12.54 0.31
N VAL A 33 11.42 -12.24 -0.28
CA VAL A 33 10.35 -11.48 0.40
C VAL A 33 9.96 -12.18 1.71
N CYS A 34 10.09 -11.47 2.83
CA CYS A 34 9.72 -11.94 4.15
C CYS A 34 8.53 -11.17 4.75
N GLU A 35 8.19 -10.00 4.21
CA GLU A 35 6.96 -9.27 4.55
C GLU A 35 6.36 -8.57 3.33
N ILE A 36 5.03 -8.53 3.29
CA ILE A 36 4.25 -7.71 2.37
C ILE A 36 3.39 -6.75 3.19
N GLY A 37 3.77 -5.48 3.22
CA GLY A 37 3.02 -4.38 3.82
C GLY A 37 2.13 -3.68 2.80
N TRP A 38 0.94 -3.24 3.21
CA TRP A 38 0.10 -2.38 2.37
C TRP A 38 -0.75 -1.38 3.14
N GLN A 39 -1.00 -0.26 2.47
CA GLN A 39 -1.95 0.77 2.89
C GLN A 39 -2.70 1.28 1.67
N ASP A 40 -4.03 1.26 1.74
CA ASP A 40 -4.85 1.85 0.68
C ASP A 40 -5.00 3.36 0.89
N VAL A 41 -4.88 4.10 -0.20
CA VAL A 41 -5.15 5.53 -0.29
C VAL A 41 -6.31 5.73 -1.25
N VAL A 42 -7.35 6.40 -0.79
CA VAL A 42 -8.58 6.63 -1.56
C VAL A 42 -8.77 8.12 -1.82
N ARG A 43 -9.22 8.44 -3.03
CA ARG A 43 -9.64 9.79 -3.38
C ARG A 43 -11.08 10.01 -2.94
N THR A 44 -11.28 10.97 -2.05
CA THR A 44 -12.61 11.37 -1.59
C THR A 44 -13.39 12.09 -2.69
N ALA A 45 -14.70 12.25 -2.51
CA ALA A 45 -15.56 13.00 -3.44
C ALA A 45 -15.14 14.47 -3.60
N SER A 46 -14.49 15.07 -2.59
CA SER A 46 -13.92 16.43 -2.69
C SER A 46 -12.57 16.46 -3.42
N GLY A 47 -12.12 15.33 -3.95
CA GLY A 47 -10.87 15.20 -4.70
C GLY A 47 -9.62 15.06 -3.83
N VAL A 48 -9.75 15.05 -2.51
CA VAL A 48 -8.64 14.92 -1.54
C VAL A 48 -8.28 13.45 -1.34
N TRP A 49 -6.99 13.13 -1.34
CA TRP A 49 -6.48 11.80 -1.01
C TRP A 49 -6.39 11.58 0.50
N ARG A 50 -6.84 10.42 0.97
CA ARG A 50 -6.80 10.02 2.38
C ARG A 50 -6.46 8.55 2.51
N LEU A 51 -5.91 8.16 3.66
CA LEU A 51 -5.77 6.76 4.02
C LEU A 51 -7.17 6.15 4.21
N ASP A 52 -7.37 4.96 3.67
CA ASP A 52 -8.51 4.12 4.00
C ASP A 52 -8.20 3.27 5.24
N GLU A 53 -9.23 2.70 5.87
CA GLU A 53 -9.06 1.81 7.02
C GLU A 53 -8.38 0.48 6.62
N VAL A 54 -8.52 0.09 5.35
CA VAL A 54 -7.90 -1.11 4.77
C VAL A 54 -6.38 -0.94 4.68
N ARG A 55 -5.70 -1.63 5.60
CA ARG A 55 -4.24 -1.74 5.69
C ARG A 55 -3.86 -3.10 6.24
N GLY A 56 -2.60 -3.46 6.10
CA GLY A 56 -2.11 -4.65 6.74
C GLY A 56 -0.66 -4.95 6.43
N ALA A 57 -0.24 -6.04 7.02
CA ALA A 57 1.05 -6.66 6.83
C ALA A 57 0.84 -8.16 6.79
N ARG A 58 1.68 -8.85 6.03
CA ARG A 58 1.73 -10.31 6.02
C ARG A 58 3.17 -10.75 5.99
N PHE A 59 3.59 -11.46 7.02
CA PHE A 59 4.83 -12.21 7.01
C PHE A 59 4.74 -13.43 6.08
N VAL A 60 5.84 -13.68 5.38
CA VAL A 60 6.02 -14.76 4.42
C VAL A 60 7.29 -15.49 4.83
N ASP A 61 7.26 -16.82 4.84
CA ASP A 61 8.49 -17.61 4.98
C ASP A 61 9.30 -17.48 3.68
N PRO A 62 10.49 -16.85 3.71
CA PRO A 62 11.32 -16.66 2.52
C PRO A 62 12.03 -17.96 2.08
N GLY A 63 11.83 -19.08 2.79
CA GLY A 63 12.41 -20.39 2.47
C GLY A 63 13.90 -20.52 2.83
N ARG A 64 14.44 -19.55 3.59
CA ARG A 64 15.83 -19.48 4.07
C ARG A 64 15.94 -18.54 5.27
N PRO A 65 17.02 -18.60 6.08
CA PRO A 65 17.21 -17.65 7.18
C PRO A 65 17.34 -16.19 6.71
N ILE A 66 16.82 -15.26 7.51
CA ILE A 66 17.04 -13.82 7.33
C ILE A 66 18.48 -13.47 7.73
N SER A 67 19.20 -12.69 6.90
CA SER A 67 20.59 -12.32 7.22
C SER A 67 20.65 -11.34 8.41
N PRO A 68 21.70 -11.34 9.26
CA PRO A 68 21.80 -10.39 10.38
C PRO A 68 21.73 -8.92 9.97
N ASP A 69 22.37 -8.54 8.85
CA ASP A 69 22.33 -7.17 8.34
C ASP A 69 20.90 -6.79 7.92
N THR A 70 20.19 -7.73 7.31
CA THR A 70 18.79 -7.58 6.92
C THR A 70 17.87 -7.49 8.13
N MET A 71 18.06 -8.31 9.16
CA MET A 71 17.33 -8.18 10.43
C MET A 71 17.54 -6.80 11.05
N ALA A 72 18.76 -6.26 11.00
CA ALA A 72 19.08 -4.94 11.54
C ALA A 72 18.42 -3.79 10.74
N ILE A 73 18.13 -3.99 9.45
CA ILE A 73 17.46 -2.98 8.60
C ILE A 73 15.94 -3.06 8.76
N HIS A 74 15.38 -4.26 8.63
CA HIS A 74 13.94 -4.47 8.53
C HIS A 74 13.29 -4.80 9.89
N HIS A 75 14.08 -5.10 10.91
CA HIS A 75 13.65 -5.46 12.27
C HIS A 75 12.73 -6.71 12.32
N ILE A 76 12.83 -7.58 11.32
CA ILE A 76 12.14 -8.88 11.24
C ILE A 76 13.15 -9.98 11.55
N GLN A 77 12.73 -10.96 12.35
CA GLN A 77 13.52 -12.12 12.76
C GLN A 77 12.72 -13.40 12.44
N ASP A 78 13.42 -14.52 12.30
CA ASP A 78 12.83 -15.85 12.10
C ASP A 78 11.95 -16.29 13.31
#